data_AF-A0A1L9V4F4-F1
#
_entry.id   AF-A0A1L9V4F4-F1
#
_cell.length_a   1.000
_cell.length_b   1.000
_cell.length_c   1.000
_cell.angle_alpha   90.00
_cell.angle_beta   90.00
_cell.angle_gamma   90.00
#
_symmetry.space_group_name_H-M   'P 1'
#
loop_
_entity.id
_entity.type
_entity.pdbx_description
1 polymer ?
#
loop_
_entity_poly.entity_id
_entity_poly.type
_entity_poly.pdbx_seq_one_letter_code
_entity_poly.pdbx_strand_id
1 'polypeptide(L)'
;MASTDQLPAMNIIPLDSPIRTTPIHPLLPEIRVPGRPADTETQSNEPPKDQPNNETEKLLQSYNYNPLTCAPFPFSNSSQNQPLTTDTQQEKELADLQEEHPTPEAALKAQETTAREAKRRIEETVKKREEVRRAMDKKVKERDTEMKVLEKYQEVKVKASDILPS
;
A
#
# COMPACT_ATOMS: atom_id res chain seq x y z
N MET A 1 7.69 -46.34 -18.69
CA MET A 1 6.37 -46.10 -18.06
C MET A 1 6.13 -44.60 -18.09
N ALA A 2 5.13 -44.18 -18.84
CA ALA A 2 4.76 -42.77 -19.00
C ALA A 2 3.84 -42.36 -17.84
N SER A 3 4.15 -41.28 -17.15
CA SER A 3 3.25 -40.61 -16.22
C SER A 3 3.18 -39.14 -16.62
N THR A 4 2.08 -38.82 -17.29
CA THR A 4 1.57 -37.50 -17.64
C THR A 4 1.02 -36.84 -16.38
N ASP A 5 1.68 -35.80 -15.87
CA ASP A 5 1.03 -34.85 -14.97
C ASP A 5 0.38 -33.75 -15.81
N GLN A 6 -0.93 -33.90 -15.96
CA GLN A 6 -1.81 -32.99 -16.66
C GLN A 6 -2.20 -31.84 -15.72
N LEU A 7 -1.79 -30.62 -16.05
CA LEU A 7 -2.26 -29.40 -15.38
C LEU A 7 -3.79 -29.29 -15.49
N PRO A 8 -4.48 -28.75 -14.46
CA PRO A 8 -5.92 -28.59 -14.50
C PRO A 8 -6.29 -27.67 -15.67
N ALA A 9 -7.05 -28.22 -16.62
CA ALA A 9 -7.58 -27.47 -17.74
C ALA A 9 -8.49 -26.35 -17.20
N MET A 10 -7.96 -25.14 -17.13
CA MET A 10 -8.80 -23.96 -17.03
C MET A 10 -9.69 -23.98 -18.26
N ASN A 11 -11.01 -24.05 -18.07
CA ASN A 11 -11.98 -23.93 -19.15
C ASN A 11 -11.92 -22.50 -19.69
N ILE A 12 -10.91 -22.24 -20.53
CA ILE A 12 -10.71 -20.98 -21.21
C ILE A 12 -11.85 -20.85 -22.20
N ILE A 13 -12.84 -20.03 -21.83
CA ILE A 13 -13.97 -19.69 -22.71
C ILE A 13 -13.39 -18.99 -23.95
N PRO A 14 -13.52 -19.57 -25.16
CA PRO A 14 -12.98 -19.00 -26.39
C PRO A 14 -13.49 -17.58 -26.62
N LEU A 15 -12.68 -16.74 -27.27
CA LEU A 15 -13.02 -15.33 -27.51
C LEU A 15 -14.30 -15.19 -28.32
N ASP A 16 -14.52 -16.09 -29.28
CA ASP A 16 -15.71 -16.12 -30.14
C ASP A 16 -16.91 -16.83 -29.49
N SER A 17 -16.83 -17.22 -28.20
CA SER A 17 -17.95 -17.89 -27.55
C SER A 17 -19.16 -16.95 -27.42
N PRO A 18 -20.39 -17.45 -27.58
CA PRO A 18 -21.61 -16.66 -27.42
C PRO A 18 -21.68 -15.93 -26.08
N ILE A 19 -21.17 -16.55 -25.00
CA ILE A 19 -21.15 -15.96 -23.65
C ILE A 19 -20.34 -14.64 -23.60
N ARG A 20 -19.35 -14.46 -24.48
CA ARG A 20 -18.54 -13.24 -24.58
C ARG A 20 -19.07 -12.23 -25.57
N THR A 21 -19.86 -12.66 -26.55
CA THR A 21 -20.37 -11.79 -27.63
C THR A 21 -21.80 -11.33 -27.41
N THR A 22 -22.58 -12.02 -26.56
CA THR A 22 -23.95 -11.57 -26.24
C THR A 22 -23.93 -10.38 -25.28
N PRO A 23 -24.56 -9.25 -25.64
CA PRO A 23 -24.65 -8.09 -24.76
C PRO A 23 -25.52 -8.40 -23.54
N ILE A 24 -25.08 -7.96 -22.36
CA ILE A 24 -25.79 -8.16 -21.09
C ILE A 24 -27.15 -7.43 -21.03
N HIS A 25 -27.43 -6.53 -21.96
CA HIS A 25 -28.69 -5.81 -22.06
C HIS A 25 -28.99 -5.48 -23.54
N PRO A 26 -30.24 -5.59 -24.01
CA PRO A 26 -30.61 -5.39 -25.42
C PRO A 26 -30.40 -3.96 -25.94
N LEU A 27 -30.09 -3.00 -25.06
CA LEU A 27 -29.84 -1.59 -25.40
C LEU A 27 -28.35 -1.22 -25.38
N LEU A 28 -27.46 -2.18 -25.11
CA LEU A 28 -26.02 -1.91 -25.15
C LEU A 28 -25.52 -2.04 -26.60
N PRO A 29 -24.81 -1.04 -27.13
CA PRO A 29 -24.22 -1.12 -28.46
C PRO A 29 -23.18 -2.24 -28.50
N GLU A 30 -23.17 -2.98 -29.60
CA GLU A 30 -22.18 -4.03 -29.85
C GLU A 30 -20.80 -3.38 -30.04
N ILE A 31 -19.91 -3.56 -29.06
CA ILE A 31 -18.56 -2.99 -29.10
C ILE A 31 -17.73 -3.83 -30.06
N ARG A 32 -17.52 -3.34 -31.29
CA ARG A 32 -16.55 -3.92 -32.22
C ARG A 32 -15.16 -3.45 -31.85
N VAL A 33 -14.22 -4.39 -31.66
CA VAL A 33 -12.80 -4.08 -31.49
C VAL A 33 -12.26 -3.57 -32.84
N PRO A 34 -11.72 -2.34 -32.93
CA PRO A 34 -11.11 -1.85 -34.16
C PRO A 34 -9.86 -2.67 -34.48
N GLY A 35 -9.87 -3.42 -35.60
CA GLY A 35 -8.73 -4.22 -36.04
C GLY A 35 -9.00 -5.38 -37.00
N ARG A 36 -10.24 -5.67 -37.40
CA ARG A 36 -10.51 -6.73 -38.40
C ARG A 36 -10.68 -6.11 -39.80
N PRO A 37 -9.82 -6.44 -40.79
CA PRO A 37 -9.99 -6.01 -42.18
C PRO A 37 -11.20 -6.72 -42.83
N ALA A 38 -11.78 -6.05 -43.81
CA ALA A 38 -13.10 -6.32 -44.39
C ALA A 38 -13.06 -7.27 -45.60
N ASP A 39 -14.01 -8.21 -45.65
CA ASP A 39 -14.38 -8.98 -46.85
C ASP A 39 -15.94 -8.99 -46.94
N THR A 40 -16.55 -8.20 -47.83
CA THR A 40 -17.34 -8.57 -49.05
C THR A 40 -18.52 -9.53 -48.80
N GLU A 41 -19.79 -9.33 -49.21
CA GLU A 41 -20.45 -8.83 -50.45
C GLU A 41 -21.92 -8.42 -50.09
N THR A 42 -22.62 -7.44 -50.69
CA THR A 42 -23.30 -7.43 -52.01
C THR A 42 -24.05 -6.07 -52.11
N GLN A 43 -23.58 -5.10 -52.89
CA GLN A 43 -24.01 -4.70 -54.26
C GLN A 43 -25.30 -3.83 -54.36
N SER A 44 -25.14 -2.54 -54.67
CA SER A 44 -25.83 -1.83 -55.79
C SER A 44 -25.60 -0.29 -55.81
N ASN A 45 -24.79 0.16 -56.79
CA ASN A 45 -24.89 1.35 -57.68
C ASN A 45 -25.18 2.79 -57.18
N GLU A 46 -24.17 3.67 -57.32
CA GLU A 46 -24.10 5.01 -58.00
C GLU A 46 -23.31 6.10 -57.22
N PRO A 47 -22.49 6.96 -57.90
CA PRO A 47 -21.61 7.96 -57.27
C PRO A 47 -22.12 9.42 -57.48
N PRO A 48 -21.36 10.49 -57.15
CA PRO A 48 -20.83 10.90 -55.85
C PRO A 48 -21.34 12.32 -55.47
N LYS A 49 -21.48 12.64 -54.17
CA LYS A 49 -21.65 14.03 -53.71
C LYS A 49 -20.84 14.31 -52.45
N ASP A 50 -19.87 15.19 -52.65
CA ASP A 50 -19.19 16.13 -51.74
C ASP A 50 -19.55 16.07 -50.24
N GLN A 51 -18.56 15.75 -49.40
CA GLN A 51 -18.34 16.40 -48.10
C GLN A 51 -16.92 16.09 -47.57
N PRO A 52 -16.16 17.10 -47.08
CA PRO A 52 -14.89 16.89 -46.39
C PRO A 52 -15.12 16.85 -44.88
N ASN A 53 -15.35 15.66 -44.33
CA ASN A 53 -15.45 15.44 -42.89
C ASN A 53 -14.08 15.02 -42.33
N ASN A 54 -13.40 16.06 -41.85
CA ASN A 54 -12.45 16.09 -40.74
C ASN A 54 -12.71 15.04 -39.63
N GLU A 55 -12.06 13.88 -39.71
CA GLU A 55 -11.79 13.05 -38.53
C GLU A 55 -10.29 12.80 -38.46
N THR A 56 -9.55 13.82 -38.02
CA THR A 56 -8.21 13.62 -37.47
C THR A 56 -8.40 12.73 -36.25
N GLU A 57 -8.03 11.47 -36.39
CA GLU A 57 -7.94 10.48 -35.33
C GLU A 57 -7.32 11.13 -34.09
N LYS A 58 -8.13 11.41 -33.06
CA LYS A 58 -7.67 11.96 -31.80
C LYS A 58 -6.88 10.88 -31.08
N LEU A 59 -5.59 10.78 -31.40
CA LEU A 59 -4.64 9.96 -30.70
C LEU A 59 -4.79 10.26 -29.20
N LEU A 60 -5.19 9.27 -28.39
CA LEU A 60 -5.34 9.46 -26.96
C LEU A 60 -3.98 9.89 -26.39
N GLN A 61 -3.94 11.08 -25.80
CA GLN A 61 -2.74 11.57 -25.14
C GLN A 61 -2.34 10.58 -24.05
N SER A 62 -1.11 10.08 -24.12
CA SER A 62 -0.52 9.22 -23.10
C SER A 62 -0.35 10.02 -21.81
N TYR A 63 -1.31 9.93 -20.89
CA TYR A 63 -1.19 10.51 -19.56
C TYR A 63 -0.16 9.71 -18.75
N ASN A 64 0.87 10.41 -18.27
CA ASN A 64 1.89 9.84 -17.41
C ASN A 64 1.58 10.25 -15.96
N TYR A 65 1.41 9.26 -15.08
CA TYR A 65 1.13 9.44 -13.66
C TYR A 65 2.32 8.99 -12.84
N ASN A 66 2.56 9.67 -11.72
CA ASN A 66 3.57 9.22 -10.76
C ASN A 66 3.12 7.86 -10.17
N PRO A 67 3.94 6.80 -10.26
CA PRO A 67 3.54 5.44 -9.86
C PRO A 67 3.32 5.28 -8.36
N LEU A 68 3.80 6.21 -7.53
CA LEU A 68 3.66 6.14 -6.07
C LEU A 68 2.55 7.05 -5.55
N THR A 69 2.35 8.20 -6.17
CA THR A 69 1.36 9.18 -5.70
C THR A 69 0.09 9.21 -6.54
N CYS A 70 0.08 8.52 -7.69
CA CYS A 70 -0.98 8.62 -8.71
C CYS A 70 -1.31 10.06 -9.12
N ALA A 71 -0.42 11.01 -8.81
CA ALA A 71 -0.58 12.40 -9.18
C ALA A 71 -0.20 12.55 -10.66
N PRO A 72 -0.99 13.29 -11.46
CA PRO A 72 -0.60 13.60 -12.83
C PRO A 72 0.72 14.37 -12.80
N PHE A 73 1.69 13.97 -13.63
CA PHE A 73 2.91 14.78 -13.75
C PHE A 73 2.54 16.15 -14.34
N PRO A 74 3.04 17.25 -13.75
CA PRO A 74 2.71 18.61 -14.19
C PRO A 74 3.13 18.93 -15.64
N PHE A 75 3.86 18.02 -16.30
CA PHE A 75 4.44 18.19 -17.64
C PHE A 75 3.81 17.34 -18.75
N SER A 76 2.62 16.77 -18.55
CA SER A 76 1.98 15.95 -19.58
C SER A 76 1.49 16.78 -20.80
N ASN A 77 2.38 16.91 -21.79
CA ASN A 77 2.17 17.03 -23.25
C ASN A 77 1.08 17.98 -23.81
N SER A 78 0.80 19.13 -23.20
CA SER A 78 0.02 20.21 -23.84
C SER A 78 0.64 21.61 -23.73
N SER A 79 1.89 21.76 -23.28
CA SER A 79 2.53 23.07 -23.32
C SER A 79 4.02 22.99 -23.56
N GLN A 80 4.40 22.96 -24.83
CA GLN A 80 5.76 23.27 -25.26
C GLN A 80 6.08 24.79 -25.10
N ASN A 81 5.17 25.58 -24.51
CA ASN A 81 5.30 27.03 -24.31
C ASN A 81 4.67 27.52 -22.98
N GLN A 82 4.87 26.83 -21.85
CA GLN A 82 4.61 27.42 -20.53
C GLN A 82 5.88 27.43 -19.68
N PRO A 83 6.21 28.55 -19.03
CA PRO A 83 7.32 28.61 -18.09
C PRO A 83 6.95 27.82 -16.84
N LEU A 84 7.57 26.66 -16.70
CA LEU A 84 8.13 26.07 -15.50
C LEU A 84 8.00 26.95 -14.22
N THR A 85 6.88 26.87 -13.50
CA THR A 85 6.65 27.62 -12.24
C THR A 85 6.57 26.75 -10.99
N THR A 86 6.73 25.43 -11.12
CA THR A 86 6.83 24.51 -9.96
C THR A 86 8.25 24.32 -9.46
N ASP A 87 9.25 24.69 -10.28
CA ASP A 87 10.66 24.41 -10.00
C ASP A 87 11.19 25.33 -8.92
N THR A 88 10.74 26.58 -8.85
CA THR A 88 11.21 27.55 -7.85
C THR A 88 10.97 27.12 -6.40
N GLN A 89 9.90 26.38 -6.11
CA GLN A 89 9.62 25.99 -4.72
C GLN A 89 10.40 24.73 -4.31
N GLN A 90 10.56 23.77 -5.22
CA GLN A 90 11.35 22.56 -4.99
C GLN A 90 12.86 22.85 -5.04
N GLU A 91 13.31 23.70 -5.95
CA GLU A 91 14.70 24.18 -6.02
C GLU A 91 15.06 25.01 -4.79
N LYS A 92 14.13 25.82 -4.27
CA LYS A 92 14.37 26.54 -3.02
C LYS A 92 14.52 25.59 -1.84
N GLU A 93 13.65 24.59 -1.71
CA GLU A 93 13.75 23.60 -0.63
C GLU A 93 15.05 22.79 -0.72
N LEU A 94 15.49 22.42 -1.94
CA LEU A 94 16.77 21.78 -2.19
C LEU A 94 17.97 22.70 -1.89
N ALA A 95 17.87 23.98 -2.25
CA ALA A 95 18.91 24.97 -1.99
C ALA A 95 19.06 25.23 -0.49
N ASP A 96 17.96 25.38 0.24
CA ASP A 96 17.95 25.54 1.69
C ASP A 96 18.59 24.30 2.38
N LEU A 97 18.26 23.08 1.92
CA LEU A 97 18.88 21.83 2.41
C LEU A 97 20.37 21.73 2.09
N GLN A 98 20.80 22.20 0.91
CA GLN A 98 22.20 22.23 0.51
C GLN A 98 22.99 23.28 1.29
N GLU A 99 22.37 24.41 1.64
CA GLU A 99 22.97 25.42 2.53
C GLU A 99 23.12 24.90 3.97
N GLU A 100 22.17 24.10 4.47
CA GLU A 100 22.25 23.48 5.80
C GLU A 100 23.36 22.41 5.87
N HIS A 101 23.57 21.67 4.79
CA HIS A 101 24.55 20.58 4.70
C HIS A 101 25.43 20.67 3.44
N PRO A 102 26.32 21.67 3.37
CA PRO A 102 27.14 21.93 2.17
C PRO A 102 28.18 20.86 1.89
N THR A 103 28.48 19.99 2.86
CA THR A 103 29.38 18.86 2.68
C THR A 103 28.70 17.55 3.08
N PRO A 104 28.97 16.45 2.35
CA PRO A 104 28.46 15.13 2.70
C PRO A 104 28.84 14.69 4.12
N GLU A 105 30.02 15.10 4.60
CA GLU A 105 30.49 14.80 5.95
C GLU A 105 29.67 15.55 7.03
N ALA A 106 29.30 16.81 6.79
CA ALA A 106 28.45 17.57 7.71
C ALA A 106 27.04 16.97 7.81
N ALA A 107 26.45 16.56 6.68
CA ALA A 107 25.16 15.86 6.65
C ALA A 107 25.21 14.57 7.49
N LEU A 108 26.25 13.76 7.31
CA LEU A 108 26.45 12.51 8.04
C LEU A 108 26.62 12.74 9.55
N LYS A 109 27.40 13.77 9.95
CA LYS A 109 27.57 14.12 11.36
C LYS A 109 26.27 14.61 11.99
N ALA A 110 25.49 15.43 11.29
CA ALA A 110 24.18 15.88 11.76
C ALA A 110 23.22 14.69 11.95
N GLN A 111 23.20 13.75 11.01
CA GLN A 111 22.41 12.52 11.16
C GLN A 111 22.89 11.68 12.35
N GLU A 112 24.21 11.55 12.56
CA GLU A 112 24.77 10.77 13.66
C GLU A 112 24.40 11.36 15.03
N THR A 113 24.42 12.70 15.19
CA THR A 113 24.06 13.34 16.45
C THR A 113 22.57 13.15 16.76
N THR A 114 21.70 13.35 15.78
CA THR A 114 20.26 13.07 15.91
C THR A 114 20.01 11.60 16.23
N ALA A 115 20.69 10.68 15.55
CA ALA A 115 20.59 9.25 15.81
C ALA A 115 21.09 8.88 17.22
N ARG A 116 22.18 9.49 17.68
CA ARG A 116 22.73 9.28 19.03
C ARG A 116 21.78 9.79 20.11
N GLU A 117 21.19 10.96 19.92
CA GLU A 117 20.20 11.50 20.86
C GLU A 117 18.94 10.63 20.90
N ALA A 118 18.41 10.23 19.74
CA ALA A 118 17.26 9.34 19.66
C ALA A 118 17.53 8.01 20.37
N LYS A 119 18.72 7.40 20.15
CA LYS A 119 19.15 6.20 20.87
C LYS A 119 19.20 6.41 22.38
N ARG A 120 19.76 7.53 22.85
CA ARG A 120 19.81 7.85 24.29
C ARG A 120 18.40 7.92 24.89
N ARG A 121 17.47 8.60 24.22
CA ARG A 121 16.07 8.70 24.68
C ARG A 121 15.39 7.35 24.74
N ILE A 122 15.62 6.48 23.75
CA ILE A 122 15.09 5.11 23.74
C ILE A 122 15.65 4.32 24.92
N GLU A 123 16.96 4.33 25.13
CA GLU A 123 17.62 3.59 26.21
C GLU A 123 17.12 4.02 27.59
N GLU A 124 16.95 5.32 27.84
CA GLU A 124 16.40 5.83 29.09
C GLU A 124 14.97 5.32 29.34
N THR A 125 14.12 5.30 28.30
CA THR A 125 12.74 4.79 28.44
C THR A 125 12.70 3.28 28.65
N VAL A 126 13.59 2.53 28.00
CA VAL A 126 13.75 1.09 28.20
C VAL A 126 14.21 0.79 29.63
N LYS A 127 15.22 1.51 30.13
CA LYS A 127 15.70 1.35 31.51
C LYS A 127 14.61 1.62 32.54
N LYS A 128 13.84 2.70 32.39
CA LYS A 128 12.70 3.00 33.27
C LYS A 128 11.65 1.90 33.26
N ARG A 129 11.34 1.34 32.08
CA ARG A 129 10.42 0.20 31.95
C ARG A 129 10.96 -1.04 32.65
N GLU A 130 12.27 -1.30 32.53
CA GLU A 130 12.93 -2.41 33.21
C GLU A 130 12.84 -2.30 34.73
N GLU A 131 13.12 -1.11 35.26
CA GLU A 131 13.05 -0.84 36.70
C GLU A 131 11.65 -1.06 37.26
N VAL A 132 10.62 -0.56 36.55
CA VAL A 132 9.21 -0.80 36.92
C VAL A 132 8.87 -2.28 36.86
N ARG A 133 9.27 -2.99 35.78
CA ARG A 133 9.02 -4.44 35.65
C ARG A 133 9.66 -5.22 36.81
N ARG A 134 10.91 -4.90 37.15
CA ARG A 134 11.62 -5.54 38.25
C ARG A 134 10.96 -5.26 39.61
N ALA A 135 10.45 -4.05 39.83
CA ALA A 135 9.72 -3.70 41.04
C ALA A 135 8.40 -4.47 41.14
N MET A 136 7.67 -4.62 40.04
CA MET A 136 6.46 -5.43 39.96
C MET A 136 6.74 -6.89 40.27
N ASP A 137 7.76 -7.49 39.66
CA ASP A 137 8.14 -8.88 39.91
C ASP A 137 8.53 -9.12 41.37
N LYS A 138 9.22 -8.16 41.98
CA LYS A 138 9.55 -8.21 43.41
C LYS A 138 8.28 -8.19 44.27
N LYS A 139 7.33 -7.30 43.96
CA LYS A 139 6.06 -7.19 44.69
C LYS A 139 5.17 -8.41 44.50
N VAL A 140 5.17 -9.02 43.32
CA VAL A 140 4.46 -10.29 43.07
C VAL A 140 5.01 -11.40 43.96
N LYS A 141 6.35 -11.55 44.03
CA LYS A 141 6.99 -12.55 44.89
C LYS A 141 6.68 -12.35 46.37
N GLU A 142 6.76 -11.10 46.84
CA GLU A 142 6.39 -10.73 48.22
C GLU A 142 4.94 -11.13 48.51
N ARG A 143 3.99 -10.68 47.66
CA ARG A 143 2.57 -11.03 47.77
C ARG A 143 2.34 -12.54 47.76
N ASP A 144 3.02 -13.31 46.91
CA ASP A 144 2.87 -14.77 46.86
C ASP A 144 3.30 -15.44 48.17
N THR A 145 4.39 -14.97 48.76
CA THR A 145 4.83 -15.50 50.06
C THR A 145 3.87 -15.13 51.19
N GLU A 146 3.37 -13.90 51.23
CA GLU A 146 2.38 -13.45 52.21
C GLU A 146 1.09 -14.24 52.08
N MET A 147 0.59 -14.44 50.86
CA MET A 147 -0.61 -15.23 50.59
C MET A 147 -0.45 -16.67 51.07
N LYS A 148 0.70 -17.29 50.83
CA LYS A 148 0.98 -18.65 51.32
C LYS A 148 1.02 -18.74 52.84
N VAL A 149 1.53 -17.72 53.53
CA VAL A 149 1.53 -17.67 55.00
C VAL A 149 0.11 -17.50 55.53
N LEU A 150 -0.68 -16.61 54.92
CA LEU A 150 -2.09 -16.40 55.28
C LEU A 150 -2.92 -17.66 55.07
N GLU A 151 -2.74 -18.35 53.95
CA GLU A 151 -3.42 -19.61 53.65
C GLU A 151 -3.14 -20.66 54.74
N LYS A 152 -1.87 -20.86 55.11
CA LYS A 152 -1.50 -21.78 56.19
C LYS A 152 -2.11 -21.39 57.54
N TYR A 153 -2.14 -20.10 57.87
CA TYR A 153 -2.74 -19.63 59.11
C TYR A 153 -4.26 -19.92 59.14
N GLN A 154 -4.95 -19.67 58.03
CA GLN A 154 -6.37 -19.98 57.89
C GLN A 154 -6.63 -21.48 57.97
N GLU A 155 -5.81 -22.31 57.33
CA GLU A 155 -5.91 -23.76 57.39
C GLU A 155 -5.78 -24.28 58.84
N VAL A 156 -4.79 -23.78 59.58
CA VAL A 156 -4.61 -24.12 61.01
C VAL A 156 -5.81 -23.66 61.84
N LYS A 157 -6.32 -22.43 61.59
CA LYS A 157 -7.47 -21.89 62.29
C LYS A 157 -8.74 -22.72 62.04
N VAL A 158 -9.01 -23.11 60.80
CA VAL A 158 -10.15 -23.97 60.42
C VAL A 158 -10.04 -25.32 61.11
N LYS A 159 -8.87 -25.97 61.00
CA LYS A 159 -8.62 -27.26 61.67
C LYS A 159 -8.79 -27.17 63.19
N ALA A 160 -8.33 -26.08 63.82
CA ALA A 160 -8.49 -25.89 65.26
C ALA A 160 -9.95 -25.67 65.67
N SER A 161 -10.73 -24.94 64.87
CA SER A 161 -12.17 -24.76 65.08
C SER A 161 -12.94 -26.08 64.99
N ASP A 162 -12.55 -26.99 64.09
CA ASP A 162 -13.19 -28.30 63.93
C ASP A 162 -12.89 -29.28 65.09
N ILE A 163 -11.84 -29.01 65.89
CA ILE A 163 -11.39 -29.88 67.00
C ILE A 163 -12.03 -29.48 68.35
N LEU A 164 -12.77 -28.37 68.43
CA LEU A 164 -13.59 -28.07 69.60
C LEU A 164 -14.99 -28.70 69.43
N PRO A 165 -15.28 -29.85 70.07
CA PRO A 165 -16.64 -30.38 70.07
C PRO A 165 -17.55 -29.42 70.86
N SER A 166 -18.73 -29.16 70.27
CA SER A 166 -19.84 -28.45 70.93
C SER A 166 -20.34 -29.17 72.18
#